data_AF-A0A9D4PMC7-F1
#
_entry.id   AF-A0A9D4PMC7-F1
#
_cell.length_a   1.000
_cell.length_b   1.000
_cell.length_c   1.000
_cell.angle_alpha   90.00
_cell.angle_beta   90.00
_cell.angle_gamma   90.00
#
_symmetry.space_group_name_H-M   'P 1'
#
loop_
_entity.id
_entity.type
_entity.pdbx_description
1 polymer ?
#
loop_
_entity_poly.entity_id
_entity_poly.type
_entity_poly.pdbx_seq_one_letter_code
_entity_poly.pdbx_strand_id
1 'polypeptide(L)'
;MNLMYTRNAVRISYCYHLLALESPLYGVPLTTLLEQDNARHAPVQHKVPLIIREILDHLRRHALQEEGILRVSGSALKIDALRSELESCYNGSRNPEQIGSVLSRFGVHEVAGLLKQLLRNLPEPLLTNKYAEAFLHVEGIPTLLEQIKALNLLVLLLPEANRSTLLALVNFLADVTERDGRNRMSVQNVAMIIAPNLFAPKRRKATEENLRVARAATNVTRMLIWYQQLLWIVPSQFMGQIRLEYRIHYEKKHAKENKKKRNQRKDRASWFEPRDNEDVSAKLLSNCTNFFPRSFGVCAYYVITLGFILQLRSSEHHSGDSRFASDVNTFLQYHWLYEVGGYIGWRQLEHSTNVTAVRAENPVAEWVVRCHHIR
;
A
#
# COMPACT_ATOMS: atom_id res chain seq x y z
N MET A 1 39.92 23.92 40.09
CA MET A 1 39.78 22.46 40.29
C MET A 1 38.31 22.12 40.11
N ASN A 2 37.86 21.89 38.87
CA ASN A 2 37.94 20.65 38.10
C ASN A 2 36.92 19.58 38.53
N LEU A 3 36.07 19.26 37.55
CA LEU A 3 35.60 17.94 37.17
C LEU A 3 34.73 17.18 38.19
N MET A 4 33.41 17.16 37.94
CA MET A 4 32.60 15.92 37.87
C MET A 4 31.21 16.21 37.28
N TYR A 5 31.16 16.82 36.10
CA TYR A 5 29.98 16.79 35.21
C TYR A 5 30.38 15.98 33.98
N THR A 6 30.27 14.66 34.04
CA THR A 6 30.31 13.70 32.90
C THR A 6 30.37 12.28 33.45
N ARG A 7 29.23 11.68 33.81
CA ARG A 7 29.17 10.20 33.97
C ARG A 7 27.81 9.53 33.83
N ASN A 8 26.76 10.24 33.40
CA ASN A 8 25.43 9.63 33.21
C ASN A 8 24.96 9.50 31.75
N ALA A 9 25.77 9.87 30.75
CA ALA A 9 25.38 9.79 29.34
C ALA A 9 25.68 8.44 28.65
N VAL A 10 26.42 7.52 29.30
CA VAL A 10 26.88 6.27 28.63
C VAL A 10 26.14 5.01 29.11
N ARG A 11 25.28 5.10 30.14
CA ARG A 11 24.58 3.92 30.70
C ARG A 11 23.16 3.68 30.16
N ILE A 12 22.62 4.59 29.35
CA ILE A 12 21.27 4.47 28.77
C ILE A 12 21.28 3.71 27.43
N SER A 13 22.44 3.55 26.79
CA SER A 13 22.51 2.86 25.48
C SER A 13 22.51 1.33 25.54
N TYR A 14 22.73 0.72 26.72
CA TYR A 14 22.84 -0.74 26.85
C TYR A 14 21.66 -1.41 27.59
N CYS A 15 20.70 -0.64 28.12
CA CYS A 15 19.53 -1.20 28.81
C CYS A 15 18.33 -1.50 27.89
N TYR A 16 18.37 -1.16 26.60
CA TYR A 16 17.35 -1.59 25.63
C TYR A 16 17.65 -2.94 24.96
N HIS A 17 18.79 -3.57 25.27
CA HIS A 17 19.18 -4.85 24.66
C HIS A 17 18.87 -6.08 25.50
N LEU A 18 18.33 -5.93 26.73
CA LEU A 18 18.21 -7.04 27.69
C LEU A 18 16.87 -7.09 28.45
N LEU A 19 15.81 -6.50 27.90
CA LEU A 19 14.45 -6.73 28.39
C LEU A 19 13.61 -7.38 27.30
N ALA A 20 13.38 -8.68 27.52
CA ALA A 20 12.44 -9.57 26.86
C ALA A 20 12.75 -9.95 25.40
N LEU A 21 13.11 -11.23 25.25
CA LEU A 21 12.97 -12.01 24.03
C LEU A 21 11.45 -12.13 23.69
N GLU A 22 10.75 -11.03 23.45
CA GLU A 22 9.40 -11.06 22.92
C GLU A 22 9.51 -11.48 21.46
N SER A 23 8.90 -12.62 21.14
CA SER A 23 8.83 -13.14 19.78
C SER A 23 8.41 -12.04 18.81
N PRO A 24 9.17 -11.75 17.74
CA PRO A 24 8.87 -10.66 16.81
C PRO A 24 7.63 -10.94 15.94
N LEU A 25 7.13 -12.18 15.96
CA LEU A 25 5.93 -12.57 15.22
C LEU A 25 4.66 -12.50 16.09
N TYR A 26 4.77 -12.64 17.42
CA TYR A 26 3.64 -12.58 18.34
C TYR A 26 3.67 -11.30 19.16
N GLY A 27 2.51 -10.73 19.48
CA GLY A 27 2.48 -9.52 20.30
C GLY A 27 3.01 -8.27 19.60
N VAL A 28 3.24 -8.33 18.27
CA VAL A 28 3.60 -7.15 17.47
C VAL A 28 2.37 -6.65 16.69
N PRO A 29 2.04 -5.34 16.73
CA PRO A 29 0.92 -4.78 15.98
C PRO A 29 1.09 -4.95 14.45
N LEU A 30 -0.02 -5.18 13.74
CA LEU A 30 -0.01 -5.32 12.27
C LEU A 30 0.60 -4.10 11.56
N THR A 31 0.35 -2.90 12.09
CA THR A 31 0.92 -1.66 11.55
C THR A 31 2.44 -1.64 11.63
N THR A 32 3.00 -2.07 12.75
CA THR A 32 4.44 -2.16 12.95
C THR A 32 5.09 -3.18 12.02
N LEU A 33 4.46 -4.35 11.85
CA LEU A 33 4.94 -5.36 10.89
C LEU A 33 4.98 -4.79 9.46
N LEU A 34 3.90 -4.11 9.04
CA LEU A 34 3.82 -3.47 7.72
C LEU A 34 4.86 -2.37 7.51
N GLU A 35 5.05 -1.50 8.49
CA GLU A 35 6.04 -0.43 8.41
C GLU A 35 7.45 -0.98 8.22
N GLN A 36 7.79 -2.02 8.98
CA GLN A 36 9.09 -2.69 8.88
C GLN A 36 9.27 -3.42 7.54
N ASP A 37 8.22 -4.07 7.04
CA ASP A 37 8.25 -4.76 5.74
C ASP A 37 8.40 -3.77 4.59
N ASN A 38 7.64 -2.68 4.60
CA ASN A 38 7.66 -1.64 3.58
C ASN A 38 8.93 -0.80 3.61
N ALA A 39 9.56 -0.61 4.77
CA ALA A 39 10.82 0.11 4.89
C ALA A 39 11.97 -0.54 4.10
N ARG A 40 11.93 -1.87 3.93
CA ARG A 40 12.94 -2.62 3.18
C ARG A 40 12.60 -2.82 1.69
N HIS A 41 11.32 -2.74 1.31
CA HIS A 41 10.83 -3.03 -0.06
C HIS A 41 10.36 -1.76 -0.79
N ALA A 42 11.21 -0.73 -0.88
CA ALA A 42 10.84 0.65 -1.25
C ALA A 42 10.12 0.86 -2.60
N PRO A 43 10.15 -0.09 -3.55
CA PRO A 43 9.14 -0.18 -4.60
C PRO A 43 7.68 -0.09 -4.19
N VAL A 44 7.35 -1.05 -3.33
CA VAL A 44 6.06 -1.71 -3.30
C VAL A 44 5.52 -1.57 -1.89
N GLN A 45 4.56 -0.66 -1.72
CA GLN A 45 3.83 -0.55 -0.47
C GLN A 45 2.84 -1.70 -0.37
N HIS A 46 3.16 -2.65 0.48
CA HIS A 46 2.26 -3.73 0.84
C HIS A 46 1.27 -3.27 1.92
N LYS A 47 0.04 -3.79 1.83
CA LYS A 47 -1.05 -3.52 2.80
C LYS A 47 -1.31 -4.68 3.76
N VAL A 48 -0.69 -5.83 3.50
CA VAL A 48 -0.77 -7.05 4.33
C VAL A 48 0.65 -7.42 4.76
N PRO A 49 0.91 -7.72 6.04
CA PRO A 49 2.23 -8.12 6.51
C PRO A 49 2.78 -9.29 5.69
N LEU A 50 4.07 -9.23 5.36
CA LEU A 50 4.75 -10.19 4.51
C LEU A 50 4.52 -11.63 5.02
N ILE A 51 4.71 -11.86 6.31
CA ILE A 51 4.57 -13.19 6.90
C ILE A 51 3.17 -13.78 6.72
N ILE A 52 2.12 -12.96 6.88
CA ILE A 52 0.73 -13.40 6.71
C ILE A 52 0.46 -13.70 5.24
N ARG A 53 0.94 -12.83 4.34
CA ARG A 53 0.79 -13.03 2.89
C ARG A 53 1.43 -14.34 2.44
N GLU A 54 2.71 -14.58 2.79
CA GLU A 54 3.42 -15.78 2.35
C GLU A 54 2.78 -17.06 2.91
N ILE A 55 2.28 -17.04 4.16
CA ILE A 55 1.53 -18.16 4.74
C ILE A 55 0.24 -18.43 3.95
N LEU A 56 -0.55 -17.38 3.66
CA LEU A 56 -1.79 -17.53 2.90
C LEU A 56 -1.51 -18.05 1.48
N ASP A 57 -0.49 -17.54 0.81
CA ASP A 57 -0.13 -17.94 -0.55
C ASP A 57 0.47 -19.35 -0.61
N HIS A 58 1.20 -19.78 0.43
CA HIS A 58 1.63 -21.16 0.58
C HIS A 58 0.42 -22.10 0.76
N LEU A 59 -0.52 -21.77 1.65
CA LEU A 59 -1.72 -22.57 1.87
C LEU A 59 -2.63 -22.62 0.63
N ARG A 60 -2.76 -21.52 -0.13
CA ARG A 60 -3.50 -21.54 -1.42
C ARG A 60 -2.90 -22.53 -2.41
N ARG A 61 -1.56 -22.60 -2.50
CA ARG A 61 -0.88 -23.47 -3.46
C ARG A 61 -0.93 -24.93 -3.08
N HIS A 62 -0.90 -25.25 -1.79
CA HIS A 62 -0.65 -26.62 -1.33
C HIS A 62 -1.80 -27.24 -0.52
N ALA A 63 -2.69 -26.45 0.08
CA ALA A 63 -3.60 -26.94 1.12
C ALA A 63 -5.09 -26.92 0.74
N LEU A 64 -5.49 -26.32 -0.39
CA LEU A 64 -6.91 -26.15 -0.73
C LEU A 64 -7.67 -27.47 -0.92
N GLN A 65 -6.97 -28.55 -1.27
CA GLN A 65 -7.55 -29.87 -1.50
C GLN A 65 -7.41 -30.80 -0.28
N GLU A 66 -6.68 -30.37 0.75
CA GLU A 66 -6.31 -31.22 1.88
C GLU A 66 -7.47 -31.39 2.85
N GLU A 67 -7.81 -32.64 3.16
CA GLU A 67 -8.97 -32.96 3.99
C GLU A 67 -8.83 -32.37 5.39
N GLY A 68 -9.84 -31.61 5.80
CA GLY A 68 -9.86 -31.00 7.13
C GLY A 68 -8.83 -29.89 7.31
N ILE A 69 -8.35 -29.24 6.25
CA ILE A 69 -7.50 -28.06 6.38
C ILE A 69 -8.13 -27.02 7.33
N LEU A 70 -7.32 -26.36 8.15
CA LEU A 70 -7.71 -25.51 9.30
C LEU A 70 -8.35 -26.26 10.49
N ARG A 71 -9.08 -27.35 10.28
CA ARG A 71 -9.72 -28.15 11.34
C ARG A 71 -8.74 -29.08 12.03
N VAL A 72 -7.99 -29.86 11.26
CA VAL A 72 -6.97 -30.78 11.77
C VAL A 72 -5.83 -29.96 12.38
N SER A 73 -5.44 -30.32 13.60
CA SER A 73 -4.33 -29.68 14.30
C SER A 73 -3.01 -30.30 13.84
N GLY A 74 -2.08 -29.47 13.37
CA GLY A 74 -0.69 -29.87 13.20
C GLY A 74 -0.03 -30.17 14.56
N SER A 75 1.14 -30.82 14.52
CA SER A 75 1.91 -31.10 15.73
C SER A 75 2.35 -29.80 16.41
N ALA A 76 1.99 -29.60 17.68
CA ALA A 76 2.36 -28.39 18.44
C ALA A 76 3.88 -28.16 18.43
N LEU A 77 4.67 -29.22 18.62
CA LEU A 77 6.13 -29.15 18.56
C LEU A 77 6.64 -28.69 17.19
N LYS A 78 6.03 -29.16 16.10
CA LYS A 78 6.41 -28.73 14.74
C LYS A 78 5.95 -27.30 14.43
N ILE A 79 4.81 -26.88 14.97
CA ILE A 79 4.35 -25.49 14.84
C ILE A 79 5.30 -24.54 15.57
N ASP A 80 5.75 -24.90 16.78
CA ASP A 80 6.73 -24.12 17.53
C ASP A 80 8.09 -24.09 16.82
N ALA A 81 8.54 -25.22 16.26
CA ALA A 81 9.75 -25.26 15.44
C ALA A 81 9.63 -24.38 14.18
N LEU A 82 8.52 -24.49 13.44
CA LEU A 82 8.23 -23.66 12.27
C LEU A 82 8.28 -22.16 12.63
N ARG A 83 7.66 -21.80 13.75
CA ARG A 83 7.67 -20.43 14.26
C ARG A 83 9.10 -19.96 14.54
N SER A 84 9.90 -20.73 15.28
CA SER A 84 11.28 -20.34 15.61
C SER A 84 12.15 -20.18 14.37
N GLU A 85 12.01 -21.07 13.38
CA GLU A 85 12.72 -20.93 12.10
C GLU A 85 12.29 -19.65 11.35
N LEU A 86 10.99 -19.38 11.29
CA LEU A 86 10.47 -18.16 10.66
C LEU A 86 10.94 -16.89 11.37
N GLU A 87 10.95 -16.86 12.71
CA GLU A 87 11.46 -15.71 13.48
C GLU A 87 12.93 -15.42 13.16
N SER A 88 13.75 -16.46 13.07
CA SER A 88 15.17 -16.33 12.71
C SER A 88 15.35 -15.74 11.31
N CYS A 89 14.64 -16.29 10.31
CA CYS A 89 14.71 -15.80 8.92
C CYS A 89 14.12 -14.40 8.76
N TYR A 90 13.01 -14.12 9.44
CA TYR A 90 12.28 -12.84 9.38
C TYR A 90 13.06 -11.71 10.04
N ASN A 91 13.82 -11.96 11.11
CA ASN A 91 14.66 -10.93 11.72
C ASN A 91 15.88 -10.54 10.87
N GLY A 92 16.48 -11.51 10.18
CA GLY A 92 17.66 -11.26 9.34
C GLY A 92 17.31 -10.54 8.04
N SER A 93 16.60 -11.24 7.15
CA SER A 93 16.49 -10.82 5.74
C SER A 93 15.12 -10.28 5.37
N ARG A 94 14.02 -10.70 6.01
CA ARG A 94 12.62 -10.46 5.56
C ARG A 94 12.44 -10.75 4.06
N ASN A 95 13.09 -11.80 3.56
CA ASN A 95 13.02 -12.19 2.16
C ASN A 95 11.82 -13.15 1.96
N PRO A 96 10.87 -12.83 1.06
CA PRO A 96 9.77 -13.72 0.70
C PRO A 96 10.21 -15.15 0.33
N GLU A 97 11.31 -15.29 -0.42
CA GLU A 97 11.81 -16.60 -0.90
C GLU A 97 12.27 -17.49 0.26
N GLN A 98 12.95 -16.91 1.25
CA GLN A 98 13.40 -17.63 2.45
C GLN A 98 12.21 -18.07 3.29
N ILE A 99 11.20 -17.21 3.45
CA ILE A 99 9.95 -17.55 4.14
C ILE A 99 9.27 -18.72 3.43
N GLY A 100 9.12 -18.65 2.11
CA GLY A 100 8.54 -19.72 1.29
C GLY A 100 9.30 -21.04 1.43
N SER A 101 10.63 -21.00 1.43
CA SER A 101 11.49 -22.17 1.65
C SER A 101 11.25 -22.80 3.02
N VAL A 102 11.21 -22.00 4.10
CA VAL A 102 10.90 -22.51 5.44
C VAL A 102 9.52 -23.14 5.48
N LEU A 103 8.48 -22.46 4.96
CA LEU A 103 7.11 -22.98 4.94
C LEU A 103 7.02 -24.35 4.23
N SER A 104 7.75 -24.53 3.13
CA SER A 104 7.75 -25.78 2.35
C SER A 104 8.33 -27.00 3.08
N ARG A 105 9.09 -26.79 4.17
CA ARG A 105 9.66 -27.87 4.99
C ARG A 105 8.68 -28.44 6.02
N PHE A 106 7.53 -27.80 6.21
CA PHE A 106 6.51 -28.19 7.18
C PHE A 106 5.20 -28.59 6.50
N GLY A 107 4.37 -29.37 7.21
CA GLY A 107 3.07 -29.78 6.70
C GLY A 107 2.07 -28.63 6.68
N VAL A 108 1.07 -28.73 5.80
CA VAL A 108 0.02 -27.70 5.65
C VAL A 108 -0.79 -27.50 6.93
N HIS A 109 -0.93 -28.53 7.77
CA HIS A 109 -1.66 -28.44 9.04
C HIS A 109 -0.86 -27.67 10.10
N GLU A 110 0.48 -27.80 10.11
CA GLU A 110 1.35 -26.97 10.92
C GLU A 110 1.29 -25.51 10.47
N VAL A 111 1.37 -25.24 9.17
CA VAL A 111 1.29 -23.87 8.61
C VAL A 111 -0.07 -23.23 8.89
N ALA A 112 -1.16 -23.98 8.74
CA ALA A 112 -2.51 -23.55 9.15
C ALA A 112 -2.63 -23.31 10.66
N GLY A 113 -1.97 -24.14 11.47
CA GLY A 113 -1.84 -23.97 12.92
C GLY A 113 -1.17 -22.65 13.27
N LEU A 114 -0.06 -22.33 12.61
CA LEU A 114 0.68 -21.09 12.78
C LEU A 114 -0.16 -19.87 12.38
N LEU A 115 -0.88 -19.91 11.25
CA LEU A 115 -1.78 -18.83 10.83
C LEU A 115 -2.79 -18.49 11.94
N LYS A 116 -3.43 -19.51 12.52
CA LYS A 116 -4.39 -19.34 13.62
C LYS A 116 -3.72 -18.76 14.88
N GLN A 117 -2.51 -19.20 15.20
CA GLN A 117 -1.76 -18.66 16.34
C GLN A 117 -1.36 -17.20 16.13
N LEU A 118 -0.89 -16.83 14.93
CA LEU A 118 -0.53 -15.45 14.60
C LEU A 118 -1.72 -14.51 14.78
N LEU A 119 -2.88 -14.85 14.20
CA LEU A 119 -4.10 -14.05 14.32
C LEU A 119 -4.55 -13.89 15.77
N ARG A 120 -4.49 -14.98 16.56
CA ARG A 120 -4.91 -14.99 17.97
C ARG A 120 -3.95 -14.25 18.90
N ASN A 121 -2.66 -14.20 18.56
CA ASN A 121 -1.61 -13.58 19.38
C ASN A 121 -1.27 -12.15 18.91
N LEU A 122 -2.09 -11.56 18.04
CA LEU A 122 -2.01 -10.12 17.78
C LEU A 122 -2.32 -9.35 19.08
N PRO A 123 -1.63 -8.22 19.36
CA PRO A 123 -1.92 -7.37 20.52
C PRO A 123 -3.37 -6.91 20.58
N GLU A 124 -3.95 -6.66 19.41
CA GLU A 124 -5.34 -6.35 19.21
C GLU A 124 -5.92 -7.33 18.18
N PRO A 125 -7.16 -7.84 18.38
CA PRO A 125 -7.79 -8.75 17.43
C PRO A 125 -7.91 -8.11 16.04
N LEU A 126 -7.94 -8.93 14.98
CA LEU A 126 -8.00 -8.43 13.62
C LEU A 126 -9.23 -7.53 13.37
N LEU A 127 -10.36 -7.82 14.01
CA LEU A 127 -11.58 -7.01 13.94
C LEU A 127 -11.61 -5.80 14.89
N THR A 128 -10.51 -5.57 15.63
CA THR A 128 -10.32 -4.54 16.67
C THR A 128 -11.25 -4.69 17.87
N ASN A 129 -10.78 -4.33 19.06
CA ASN A 129 -11.64 -4.34 20.25
C ASN A 129 -12.70 -3.24 20.17
N LYS A 130 -12.41 -2.15 19.46
CA LYS A 130 -13.30 -0.98 19.31
C LYS A 130 -14.60 -1.33 18.59
N TYR A 131 -14.56 -2.21 17.58
CA TYR A 131 -15.71 -2.55 16.76
C TYR A 131 -16.23 -3.98 17.00
N ALA A 132 -15.52 -4.80 17.77
CA ALA A 132 -15.87 -6.20 18.01
C ALA A 132 -17.33 -6.39 18.46
N GLU A 133 -17.82 -5.57 19.39
CA GLU A 133 -19.21 -5.67 19.86
C GLU A 133 -20.22 -5.31 18.75
N ALA A 134 -19.93 -4.27 17.96
CA ALA A 134 -20.77 -3.86 16.85
C ALA A 134 -20.85 -4.95 15.75
N PHE A 135 -19.75 -5.66 15.49
CA PHE A 135 -19.76 -6.83 14.62
C PHE A 135 -20.72 -7.90 15.14
N LEU A 136 -20.70 -8.22 16.44
CA LEU A 136 -21.57 -9.24 17.04
C LEU A 136 -23.06 -8.86 16.97
N HIS A 137 -23.38 -7.57 17.10
CA HIS A 137 -24.76 -7.07 17.03
C HIS A 137 -25.36 -7.09 15.62
N VAL A 138 -24.56 -7.32 14.57
CA VAL A 138 -25.07 -7.44 13.19
C VAL A 138 -26.12 -8.54 13.08
N GLU A 139 -25.98 -9.65 13.81
CA GLU A 139 -26.96 -10.76 13.80
C GLU A 139 -28.37 -10.32 14.23
N GLY A 140 -28.47 -9.31 15.11
CA GLY A 140 -29.75 -8.79 15.60
C GLY A 140 -30.51 -7.90 14.60
N ILE A 141 -29.90 -7.55 13.47
CA ILE A 141 -30.52 -6.69 12.46
C ILE A 141 -31.57 -7.51 11.67
N PRO A 142 -32.81 -7.01 11.48
CA PRO A 142 -33.93 -7.82 10.97
C PRO A 142 -33.76 -8.38 9.56
N THR A 143 -33.15 -7.60 8.65
CA THR A 143 -33.04 -7.99 7.24
C THR A 143 -31.60 -8.28 6.83
N LEU A 144 -31.41 -9.31 6.00
CA LEU A 144 -30.10 -9.68 5.47
C LEU A 144 -29.43 -8.51 4.72
N LEU A 145 -30.21 -7.71 3.99
CA LEU A 145 -29.68 -6.55 3.26
C LEU A 145 -29.11 -5.50 4.22
N GLU A 146 -29.80 -5.20 5.32
CA GLU A 146 -29.31 -4.27 6.35
C GLU A 146 -28.13 -4.85 7.11
N GLN A 147 -28.13 -6.17 7.38
CA GLN A 147 -26.97 -6.86 7.96
C GLN A 147 -25.71 -6.69 7.09
N ILE A 148 -25.82 -6.92 5.78
CA ILE A 148 -24.71 -6.75 4.83
C ILE A 148 -24.26 -5.30 4.77
N LYS A 149 -25.18 -4.33 4.78
CA LYS A 149 -24.86 -2.89 4.80
C LYS A 149 -24.11 -2.51 6.09
N ALA A 150 -24.60 -2.93 7.26
CA ALA A 150 -23.94 -2.68 8.53
C ALA A 150 -22.54 -3.31 8.56
N LEU A 151 -22.43 -4.56 8.11
CA LEU A 151 -21.15 -5.27 8.04
C LEU A 151 -20.15 -4.60 7.08
N ASN A 152 -20.61 -4.11 5.93
CA ASN A 152 -19.79 -3.32 4.99
C ASN A 152 -19.23 -2.06 5.66
N LEU A 153 -20.08 -1.27 6.34
CA LEU A 153 -19.63 -0.07 7.04
C LEU A 153 -18.61 -0.40 8.13
N LEU A 154 -18.84 -1.45 8.92
CA LEU A 154 -17.89 -1.90 9.94
C LEU A 154 -16.55 -2.31 9.35
N VAL A 155 -16.54 -3.04 8.22
CA VAL A 155 -15.32 -3.40 7.49
C VAL A 155 -14.59 -2.16 7.00
N LEU A 156 -15.30 -1.17 6.47
CA LEU A 156 -14.71 0.09 5.98
C LEU A 156 -14.11 0.94 7.12
N LEU A 157 -14.68 0.87 8.33
CA LEU A 157 -14.18 1.57 9.53
C LEU A 157 -12.90 0.95 10.14
N LEU A 158 -12.56 -0.29 9.78
CA LEU A 158 -11.33 -0.93 10.25
C LEU A 158 -10.08 -0.15 9.78
N PRO A 159 -9.00 -0.13 10.60
CA PRO A 159 -7.70 0.37 10.16
C PRO A 159 -7.25 -0.29 8.86
N GLU A 160 -6.51 0.43 8.00
CA GLU A 160 -6.14 -0.08 6.67
C GLU A 160 -5.39 -1.41 6.71
N ALA A 161 -4.47 -1.58 7.67
CA ALA A 161 -3.73 -2.82 7.90
C ALA A 161 -4.67 -3.99 8.23
N ASN A 162 -5.59 -3.79 9.18
CA ASN A 162 -6.58 -4.78 9.60
C ASN A 162 -7.54 -5.12 8.45
N ARG A 163 -8.08 -4.11 7.78
CA ARG A 163 -9.03 -4.26 6.66
C ARG A 163 -8.41 -5.03 5.48
N SER A 164 -7.17 -4.74 5.15
CA SER A 164 -6.47 -5.40 4.04
C SER A 164 -6.05 -6.82 4.40
N THR A 165 -5.59 -7.04 5.62
CA THR A 165 -5.26 -8.39 6.13
C THR A 165 -6.51 -9.26 6.24
N LEU A 166 -7.63 -8.70 6.70
CA LEU A 166 -8.92 -9.36 6.74
C LEU A 166 -9.39 -9.76 5.35
N LEU A 167 -9.28 -8.88 4.35
CA LEU A 167 -9.63 -9.21 2.96
C LEU A 167 -8.80 -10.39 2.43
N ALA A 168 -7.48 -10.35 2.62
CA ALA A 168 -6.60 -11.41 2.17
C ALA A 168 -6.92 -12.77 2.82
N LEU A 169 -7.23 -12.74 4.12
CA LEU A 169 -7.66 -13.91 4.88
C LEU A 169 -9.02 -14.43 4.38
N VAL A 170 -10.03 -13.57 4.31
CA VAL A 170 -11.39 -13.95 3.93
C VAL A 170 -11.43 -14.50 2.50
N ASN A 171 -10.67 -13.93 1.57
CA ASN A 171 -10.50 -14.47 0.21
C ASN A 171 -9.92 -15.89 0.24
N PHE A 172 -8.89 -16.15 1.05
CA PHE A 172 -8.35 -17.51 1.22
C PHE A 172 -9.36 -18.46 1.86
N LEU A 173 -10.16 -17.99 2.83
CA LEU A 173 -11.19 -18.83 3.44
C LEU A 173 -12.30 -19.16 2.44
N ALA A 174 -12.71 -18.20 1.62
CA ALA A 174 -13.64 -18.44 0.51
C ALA A 174 -13.07 -19.47 -0.45
N ASP A 175 -11.77 -19.35 -0.80
CA ASP A 175 -11.06 -20.34 -1.60
C ASP A 175 -11.17 -21.75 -0.98
N VAL A 176 -10.92 -21.90 0.32
CA VAL A 176 -11.05 -23.19 1.01
C VAL A 176 -12.49 -23.73 0.90
N THR A 177 -13.49 -22.89 1.18
CA THR A 177 -14.89 -23.32 1.22
C THR A 177 -15.46 -23.67 -0.15
N GLU A 178 -14.92 -23.11 -1.23
CA GLU A 178 -15.30 -23.47 -2.60
C GLU A 178 -14.88 -24.92 -2.95
N ARG A 179 -13.84 -25.45 -2.26
CA ARG A 179 -13.36 -26.82 -2.43
C ARG A 179 -13.93 -27.80 -1.37
N ASP A 180 -15.03 -27.46 -0.71
CA ASP A 180 -15.69 -28.28 0.34
C ASP A 180 -15.91 -29.73 -0.11
N GLY A 181 -16.29 -29.96 -1.37
CA GLY A 181 -16.49 -31.32 -1.91
C GLY A 181 -15.25 -32.23 -1.85
N ARG A 182 -14.05 -31.67 -1.69
CA ARG A 182 -12.78 -32.42 -1.55
C ARG A 182 -12.20 -32.29 -0.15
N ASN A 183 -12.02 -31.07 0.34
CA ASN A 183 -11.40 -30.83 1.64
C ASN A 183 -12.35 -31.01 2.85
N ARG A 184 -13.66 -31.18 2.61
CA ARG A 184 -14.72 -31.35 3.63
C ARG A 184 -14.86 -30.18 4.62
N MET A 185 -14.48 -28.98 4.19
CA MET A 185 -14.53 -27.75 4.97
C MET A 185 -15.60 -26.78 4.45
N SER A 186 -16.85 -27.01 4.87
CA SER A 186 -17.96 -26.07 4.62
C SER A 186 -17.73 -24.70 5.25
N VAL A 187 -18.43 -23.68 4.73
CA VAL A 187 -18.34 -22.30 5.26
C VAL A 187 -18.66 -22.23 6.76
N GLN A 188 -19.62 -23.03 7.23
CA GLN A 188 -19.95 -23.13 8.64
C GLN A 188 -18.79 -23.71 9.46
N ASN A 189 -18.14 -24.79 8.98
CA ASN A 189 -17.01 -25.40 9.66
C ASN A 189 -15.82 -24.43 9.75
N VAL A 190 -15.50 -23.77 8.64
CA VAL A 190 -14.43 -22.77 8.59
C VAL A 190 -14.72 -21.60 9.52
N ALA A 191 -15.96 -21.08 9.52
CA ALA A 191 -16.35 -19.97 10.38
C ALA A 191 -16.22 -20.31 11.87
N MET A 192 -16.65 -21.50 12.30
CA MET A 192 -16.52 -21.94 13.70
C MET A 192 -15.06 -22.00 14.17
N ILE A 193 -14.14 -22.40 13.29
CA ILE A 193 -12.71 -22.53 13.61
C ILE A 193 -12.03 -21.15 13.64
N ILE A 194 -12.39 -20.27 12.71
CA ILE A 194 -11.72 -18.97 12.53
C ILE A 194 -12.26 -17.89 13.46
N ALA A 195 -13.56 -17.88 13.77
CA ALA A 195 -14.19 -16.84 14.58
C ALA A 195 -13.46 -16.59 15.92
N PRO A 196 -13.04 -17.60 16.70
CA PRO A 196 -12.28 -17.37 17.94
C PRO A 196 -10.95 -16.65 17.72
N ASN A 197 -10.33 -16.74 16.54
CA ASN A 197 -9.07 -16.07 16.22
C ASN A 197 -9.28 -14.63 15.71
N LEU A 198 -10.49 -14.28 15.28
CA LEU A 198 -10.84 -12.92 14.81
C LEU A 198 -11.34 -12.01 15.93
N PHE A 199 -12.09 -12.58 16.87
CA PHE A 199 -12.72 -11.85 17.98
C PHE A 199 -11.96 -11.99 19.31
N ALA A 200 -10.98 -12.92 19.38
CA ALA A 200 -10.17 -13.23 20.54
C ALA A 200 -10.97 -13.27 21.88
N PRO A 201 -12.01 -14.12 21.99
CA PRO A 201 -12.80 -14.19 23.21
C PRO A 201 -11.86 -14.55 24.37
N LYS A 202 -11.85 -13.70 25.43
CA LYS A 202 -11.16 -14.04 26.68
C LYS A 202 -11.64 -15.43 27.09
N ARG A 203 -10.73 -16.36 27.40
CA ARG A 203 -11.07 -17.73 27.83
C ARG A 203 -12.02 -17.64 29.03
N ARG A 204 -13.31 -17.75 28.78
CA ARG A 204 -14.38 -17.65 29.78
C ARG A 204 -15.07 -19.00 29.87
N LYS A 205 -15.62 -19.31 31.04
CA LYS A 205 -16.40 -20.52 31.29
C LYS A 205 -17.57 -20.59 30.29
N ALA A 206 -18.00 -21.80 29.92
CA ALA A 206 -19.16 -21.99 29.06
C ALA A 206 -20.44 -21.55 29.80
N THR A 207 -20.79 -20.28 29.65
CA THR A 207 -22.06 -19.70 30.08
C THR A 207 -22.93 -19.49 28.85
N GLU A 208 -24.25 -19.45 29.03
CA GLU A 208 -25.22 -19.19 27.95
C GLU A 208 -24.87 -17.91 27.17
N GLU A 209 -24.45 -16.85 27.86
CA GLU A 209 -23.99 -15.62 27.24
C GLU A 209 -22.75 -15.82 26.35
N ASN A 210 -21.75 -16.58 26.81
CA ASN A 210 -20.55 -16.85 26.03
C ASN A 210 -20.85 -17.74 24.80
N LEU A 211 -21.82 -18.66 24.91
CA LEU A 211 -22.30 -19.45 23.78
C LEU A 211 -23.02 -18.58 22.75
N ARG A 212 -23.85 -17.62 23.19
CA ARG A 212 -24.48 -16.64 22.29
C ARG A 212 -23.44 -15.81 21.55
N VAL A 213 -22.45 -15.28 22.25
CA VAL A 213 -21.34 -14.53 21.64
C VAL A 213 -20.57 -15.40 20.63
N ALA A 214 -20.30 -16.66 20.94
CA ALA A 214 -19.61 -17.57 20.02
C ALA A 214 -20.44 -17.86 18.75
N ARG A 215 -21.76 -18.02 18.89
CA ARG A 215 -22.69 -18.19 17.76
C ARG A 215 -22.73 -16.93 16.88
N ALA A 216 -22.86 -15.75 17.48
CA ALA A 216 -22.84 -14.47 16.78
C ALA A 216 -21.51 -14.28 16.03
N ALA A 217 -20.37 -14.50 16.68
CA ALA A 217 -19.05 -14.42 16.08
C ALA A 217 -18.89 -15.38 14.89
N THR A 218 -19.43 -16.61 15.01
CA THR A 218 -19.45 -17.60 13.93
C THR A 218 -20.30 -17.13 12.76
N ASN A 219 -21.51 -16.62 13.02
CA ASN A 219 -22.41 -16.12 12.00
C ASN A 219 -21.83 -14.91 11.25
N VAL A 220 -21.23 -13.97 11.97
CA VAL A 220 -20.52 -12.83 11.36
C VAL A 220 -19.36 -13.32 10.50
N THR A 221 -18.54 -14.24 11.00
CA THR A 221 -17.42 -14.80 10.24
C THR A 221 -17.91 -15.52 8.96
N ARG A 222 -19.03 -16.24 9.04
CA ARG A 222 -19.68 -16.85 7.87
C ARG A 222 -20.14 -15.80 6.86
N MET A 223 -20.75 -14.70 7.32
CA MET A 223 -21.17 -13.59 6.45
C MET A 223 -19.98 -12.88 5.79
N LEU A 224 -18.87 -12.70 6.53
CA LEU A 224 -17.63 -12.14 5.98
C LEU A 224 -17.13 -12.99 4.80
N ILE A 225 -17.10 -14.32 4.94
CA ILE A 225 -16.68 -15.26 3.88
C ILE A 225 -17.65 -15.24 2.69
N TRP A 226 -18.95 -15.35 2.96
CA TRP A 226 -19.95 -15.48 1.90
C TRP A 226 -20.14 -14.21 1.07
N TYR A 227 -20.11 -13.03 1.72
CA TYR A 227 -20.39 -11.75 1.08
C TYR A 227 -19.14 -10.91 0.82
N GLN A 228 -17.95 -11.51 0.82
CA GLN A 228 -16.67 -10.81 0.70
C GLN A 228 -16.59 -9.80 -0.46
N GLN A 229 -17.22 -10.11 -1.60
CA GLN A 229 -17.23 -9.27 -2.80
C GLN A 229 -18.00 -7.95 -2.60
N LEU A 230 -18.96 -7.91 -1.69
CA LEU A 230 -19.79 -6.75 -1.40
C LEU A 230 -19.22 -5.89 -0.27
N LEU A 231 -18.55 -6.51 0.69
CA LEU A 231 -18.19 -5.88 1.96
C LEU A 231 -17.03 -4.88 1.87
N TRP A 232 -16.21 -4.93 0.82
CA TRP A 232 -15.11 -3.98 0.59
C TRP A 232 -15.45 -2.88 -0.42
N ILE A 233 -16.66 -2.86 -0.95
CA ILE A 233 -17.12 -1.83 -1.87
C ILE A 233 -17.48 -0.58 -1.06
N VAL A 234 -17.00 0.58 -1.50
CA VAL A 234 -17.40 1.87 -0.93
C VAL A 234 -18.75 2.27 -1.53
N PRO A 235 -19.81 2.46 -0.72
CA PRO A 235 -21.09 2.94 -1.23
C PRO A 235 -20.96 4.30 -1.92
N SER A 236 -21.66 4.49 -3.04
CA SER A 236 -21.58 5.70 -3.88
C SER A 236 -21.86 7.00 -3.10
N GLN A 237 -22.71 6.93 -2.09
CA GLN A 237 -23.07 8.04 -1.20
C GLN A 237 -21.86 8.62 -0.46
N PHE A 238 -20.83 7.82 -0.17
CA PHE A 238 -19.62 8.29 0.53
C PHE A 238 -18.50 8.75 -0.42
N MET A 239 -18.63 8.51 -1.72
CA MET A 239 -17.57 8.83 -2.69
C MET A 239 -17.23 10.32 -2.70
N GLY A 240 -18.21 11.20 -2.54
CA GLY A 240 -17.98 12.64 -2.47
C GLY A 240 -17.12 13.05 -1.27
N GLN A 241 -17.45 12.54 -0.07
CA GLN A 241 -16.71 12.81 1.17
C GLN A 241 -15.30 12.23 1.12
N ILE A 242 -15.16 10.98 0.63
CA ILE A 242 -13.86 10.32 0.52
C ILE A 242 -12.95 11.09 -0.46
N ARG A 243 -13.47 11.52 -1.61
CA ARG A 243 -12.70 12.34 -2.57
C ARG A 243 -12.24 13.66 -1.95
N LEU A 244 -13.08 14.28 -1.10
CA LEU A 244 -12.73 15.50 -0.38
C LEU A 244 -11.61 15.27 0.65
N GLU A 245 -11.71 14.24 1.48
CA GLU A 245 -10.68 13.87 2.45
C GLU A 245 -9.34 13.57 1.76
N TYR A 246 -9.35 12.80 0.67
CA TYR A 246 -8.15 12.55 -0.13
C TYR A 246 -7.53 13.85 -0.65
N ARG A 247 -8.34 14.79 -1.16
CA ARG A 247 -7.87 16.10 -1.62
C ARG A 247 -7.21 16.89 -0.47
N ILE A 248 -7.86 16.97 0.69
CA ILE A 248 -7.33 17.68 1.87
C ILE A 248 -6.01 17.05 2.34
N HIS A 249 -5.93 15.72 2.41
CA HIS A 249 -4.72 15.02 2.84
C HIS A 249 -3.58 15.22 1.85
N TYR A 250 -3.87 15.15 0.55
CA TYR A 250 -2.93 15.42 -0.53
C TYR A 250 -2.38 16.86 -0.44
N GLU A 251 -3.25 17.85 -0.33
CA GLU A 251 -2.88 19.26 -0.17
C GLU A 251 -1.99 19.48 1.06
N LYS A 252 -2.33 18.86 2.21
CA LYS A 252 -1.51 18.91 3.43
C LYS A 252 -0.12 18.31 3.22
N LYS A 253 -0.01 17.19 2.51
CA LYS A 253 1.28 16.54 2.21
C LYS A 253 2.14 17.43 1.31
N HIS A 254 1.56 17.97 0.25
CA HIS A 254 2.25 18.89 -0.67
C HIS A 254 2.65 20.20 -0.01
N ALA A 255 1.82 20.76 0.88
CA ALA A 255 2.16 21.94 1.67
C ALA A 255 3.37 21.67 2.58
N LYS A 256 3.45 20.49 3.22
CA LYS A 256 4.60 20.08 4.04
C LYS A 256 5.88 19.91 3.22
N GLU A 257 5.79 19.26 2.05
CA GLU A 257 6.93 19.09 1.15
C GLU A 257 7.44 20.43 0.58
N ASN A 258 6.53 21.33 0.18
CA ASN A 258 6.87 22.66 -0.30
C ASN A 258 7.51 23.52 0.81
N LYS A 259 7.03 23.40 2.06
CA LYS A 259 7.66 24.06 3.22
C LYS A 259 9.06 23.51 3.50
N LYS A 260 9.27 22.18 3.39
CA LYS A 260 10.58 21.54 3.53
C LYS A 260 11.57 21.99 2.46
N LYS A 261 11.14 22.06 1.19
CA LYS A 261 11.94 22.60 0.07
C LYS A 261 12.27 24.09 0.28
N ARG A 262 11.33 24.89 0.79
CA ARG A 262 11.55 26.32 1.08
C ARG A 262 12.55 26.53 2.22
N ASN A 263 12.49 25.72 3.26
CA ASN A 263 13.47 25.76 4.35
C ASN A 263 14.86 25.31 3.88
N GLN A 264 14.97 24.24 3.10
CA GLN A 264 16.25 23.83 2.50
C GLN A 264 16.87 24.89 1.59
N ARG A 265 16.05 25.67 0.85
CA ARG A 265 16.51 26.83 0.07
C ARG A 265 17.02 27.97 0.96
N LYS A 266 16.38 28.21 2.11
CA LYS A 266 16.84 29.20 3.09
C LYS A 266 18.15 28.77 3.77
N ASP A 267 18.29 27.48 4.10
CA ASP A 267 19.51 26.93 4.69
C ASP A 267 20.68 26.94 3.68
N ARG A 268 20.42 26.68 2.39
CA ARG A 268 21.41 26.87 1.31
C ARG A 268 21.79 28.32 1.09
N ALA A 269 20.86 29.25 1.26
CA ALA A 269 21.13 30.69 1.16
C ALA A 269 22.00 31.23 2.32
N SER A 270 22.23 30.44 3.37
CA SER A 270 23.07 30.82 4.52
C SER A 270 24.58 30.58 4.30
N TRP A 271 25.00 29.92 3.22
CA TRP A 271 26.39 29.47 3.01
C TRP A 271 27.06 29.99 1.73
N PHE A 272 26.42 30.88 0.98
CA PHE A 272 26.98 31.44 -0.25
C PHE A 272 26.83 32.96 -0.26
N GLU A 273 27.96 33.67 -0.18
CA GLU A 273 28.02 35.05 -0.66
C GLU A 273 27.86 35.09 -2.20
N PRO A 274 27.33 36.19 -2.77
CA PRO A 274 27.04 36.27 -4.18
C PRO A 274 28.36 36.32 -4.97
N ARG A 275 28.56 35.33 -5.85
CA ARG A 275 29.55 35.44 -6.91
C ARG A 275 28.81 35.83 -8.18
N ASP A 276 29.07 37.04 -8.65
CA ASP A 276 28.64 37.50 -9.96
C ASP A 276 29.15 36.53 -11.01
N ASN A 277 28.23 35.96 -11.79
CA ASN A 277 28.45 35.55 -13.16
C ASN A 277 27.08 35.40 -13.82
N GLU A 278 26.84 36.25 -14.80
CA GLU A 278 25.74 36.15 -15.74
C GLU A 278 25.82 34.80 -16.44
N ASP A 279 24.81 33.95 -16.30
CA ASP A 279 24.63 32.79 -17.17
C ASP A 279 23.23 32.80 -17.77
N VAL A 280 23.22 33.14 -19.05
CA VAL A 280 22.07 33.28 -19.93
C VAL A 280 21.63 31.88 -20.38
N SER A 281 20.77 31.22 -19.61
CA SER A 281 20.15 29.96 -20.08
C SER A 281 18.90 29.54 -19.29
N ALA A 282 17.90 30.42 -19.18
CA ALA A 282 16.56 30.01 -18.72
C ALA A 282 15.44 30.97 -19.18
N LYS A 283 15.31 31.22 -20.48
CA LYS A 283 14.19 32.01 -21.04
C LYS A 283 13.89 31.62 -22.49
N LEU A 284 13.31 30.44 -22.72
CA LEU A 284 12.85 30.06 -24.07
C LEU A 284 11.39 29.59 -24.16
N LEU A 285 10.74 29.19 -23.06
CA LEU A 285 9.33 28.74 -23.13
C LEU A 285 8.27 29.80 -22.80
N SER A 286 8.67 30.92 -22.19
CA SER A 286 7.78 32.08 -21.94
C SER A 286 7.32 32.79 -23.22
N ASN A 287 8.11 32.72 -24.30
CA ASN A 287 7.87 33.54 -25.50
C ASN A 287 7.05 32.85 -26.60
N CYS A 288 6.94 31.52 -26.61
CA CYS A 288 6.22 30.82 -27.67
C CYS A 288 4.69 30.92 -27.53
N THR A 289 4.18 31.21 -26.33
CA THR A 289 2.73 31.36 -26.09
C THR A 289 2.20 32.76 -26.44
N ASN A 290 3.10 33.71 -26.70
CA ASN A 290 2.73 35.08 -27.10
C ASN A 290 2.69 35.25 -28.62
N PHE A 291 3.03 34.22 -29.41
CA PHE A 291 3.15 34.33 -30.87
C PHE A 291 1.92 33.86 -31.64
N PHE A 292 0.93 33.23 -30.98
CA PHE A 292 -0.28 32.74 -31.64
C PHE A 292 -1.54 33.44 -31.13
N PRO A 293 -2.40 33.97 -32.02
CA PRO A 293 -3.66 34.61 -31.62
C PRO A 293 -4.56 33.61 -30.89
N ARG A 294 -5.16 34.05 -29.77
CA ARG A 294 -5.97 33.26 -28.81
C ARG A 294 -7.19 32.54 -29.39
N SER A 295 -7.46 32.67 -30.69
CA SER A 295 -8.70 32.25 -31.35
C SER A 295 -8.63 30.88 -32.03
N PHE A 296 -7.42 30.31 -32.22
CA PHE A 296 -7.26 28.99 -32.83
C PHE A 296 -6.49 28.07 -31.86
N GLY A 297 -7.08 26.92 -31.53
CA GLY A 297 -6.46 25.94 -30.65
C GLY A 297 -5.12 25.46 -31.21
N VAL A 298 -4.07 25.51 -30.39
CA VAL A 298 -2.74 25.05 -30.79
C VAL A 298 -2.64 23.56 -30.50
N CYS A 299 -2.45 22.74 -31.52
CA CYS A 299 -2.22 21.30 -31.33
C CYS A 299 -0.80 21.02 -30.83
N ALA A 300 -0.62 19.97 -30.04
CA ALA A 300 0.68 19.56 -29.48
C ALA A 300 1.75 19.35 -30.57
N TYR A 301 1.35 18.88 -31.75
CA TYR A 301 2.16 18.79 -32.96
C TYR A 301 2.91 20.11 -33.29
N TYR A 302 2.22 21.25 -33.27
CA TYR A 302 2.82 22.54 -33.61
C TYR A 302 3.85 22.96 -32.58
N VAL A 303 3.58 22.70 -31.29
CA VAL A 303 4.49 23.01 -30.19
C VAL A 303 5.78 22.20 -30.29
N ILE A 304 5.67 20.91 -30.61
CA ILE A 304 6.84 20.03 -30.78
C ILE A 304 7.65 20.43 -32.03
N THR A 305 6.98 20.78 -33.13
CA THR A 305 7.63 21.20 -34.38
C THR A 305 8.35 22.54 -34.24
N LEU A 306 7.77 23.50 -33.52
CA LEU A 306 8.44 24.77 -33.16
C LEU A 306 9.64 24.53 -32.24
N GLY A 307 9.53 23.60 -31.28
CA GLY A 307 10.66 23.16 -30.47
C GLY A 307 11.82 22.62 -31.31
N PHE A 308 11.53 21.78 -32.31
CA PHE A 308 12.53 21.26 -33.25
C PHE A 308 13.23 22.36 -34.04
N ILE A 309 12.49 23.30 -34.62
CA ILE A 309 13.04 24.42 -35.40
C ILE A 309 13.94 25.30 -34.53
N LEU A 310 13.53 25.60 -33.29
CA LEU A 310 14.34 26.37 -32.34
C LEU A 310 15.60 25.61 -31.90
N GLN A 311 15.51 24.29 -31.72
CA GLN A 311 16.65 23.43 -31.39
C GLN A 311 17.68 23.39 -32.52
N LEU A 312 17.23 23.26 -33.78
CA LEU A 312 18.10 23.34 -34.97
C LEU A 312 18.79 24.71 -35.06
N ARG A 313 18.05 25.80 -34.84
CA ARG A 313 18.59 27.17 -34.86
C ARG A 313 19.61 27.45 -33.75
N SER A 314 19.52 26.74 -32.62
CA SER A 314 20.53 26.80 -31.56
C SER A 314 21.78 25.96 -31.86
N SER A 315 21.64 24.93 -32.71
CA SER A 315 22.71 24.02 -33.10
C SER A 315 23.59 24.55 -34.25
N GLU A 316 23.13 25.52 -35.03
CA GLU A 316 23.92 26.14 -36.11
C GLU A 316 25.15 26.93 -35.59
N HIS A 317 25.26 27.19 -34.28
CA HIS A 317 26.40 27.89 -33.68
C HIS A 317 27.58 26.99 -33.27
N HIS A 318 27.49 25.67 -33.38
CA HIS A 318 28.58 24.75 -33.03
C HIS A 318 28.85 23.78 -34.19
N SER A 319 29.89 24.11 -34.97
CA SER A 319 30.72 23.24 -35.82
C SER A 319 30.11 21.91 -36.33
N GLY A 320 29.74 21.88 -37.62
CA GLY A 320 30.42 21.02 -38.59
C GLY A 320 30.23 19.50 -38.54
N ASP A 321 29.11 18.96 -38.09
CA ASP A 321 28.79 17.53 -38.32
C ASP A 321 27.42 17.37 -38.98
N SER A 322 27.46 17.22 -40.31
CA SER A 322 26.35 17.14 -41.25
C SER A 322 25.64 15.78 -41.20
N ARG A 323 25.07 15.40 -40.05
CA ARG A 323 24.29 14.15 -39.89
C ARG A 323 22.97 14.27 -39.12
N PHE A 324 22.38 15.45 -39.00
CA PHE A 324 21.04 15.63 -38.41
C PHE A 324 20.14 16.56 -39.23
N ALA A 325 19.91 16.24 -40.50
CA ALA A 325 18.68 16.63 -41.16
C ALA A 325 17.67 15.48 -41.01
N SER A 326 17.30 15.15 -39.78
CA SER A 326 16.18 14.24 -39.54
C SER A 326 14.90 14.99 -39.87
N ASP A 327 14.13 14.48 -40.83
CA ASP A 327 12.82 15.01 -41.23
C ASP A 327 11.92 15.27 -40.00
N VAL A 328 11.06 16.30 -40.06
CA VAL A 328 10.18 16.69 -38.95
C VAL A 328 9.33 15.50 -38.49
N ASN A 329 8.93 14.65 -39.43
CA ASN A 329 8.21 13.41 -39.15
C ASN A 329 9.03 12.44 -38.28
N THR A 330 10.32 12.28 -38.56
CA THR A 330 11.22 11.46 -37.75
C THR A 330 11.40 12.07 -36.35
N PHE A 331 11.48 13.40 -36.24
CA PHE A 331 11.57 14.06 -34.93
C PHE A 331 10.31 13.81 -34.08
N LEU A 332 9.13 13.91 -34.67
CA LEU A 332 7.84 13.68 -34.00
C LEU A 332 7.62 12.22 -33.57
N GLN A 333 8.26 11.25 -34.25
CA GLN A 333 8.22 9.84 -33.83
C GLN A 333 8.91 9.62 -32.48
N TYR A 334 10.00 10.34 -32.22
CA TYR A 334 10.78 10.16 -31.00
C TYR A 334 10.52 11.23 -29.94
N HIS A 335 9.82 12.31 -30.26
CA HIS A 335 9.58 13.43 -29.33
C HIS A 335 8.09 13.61 -29.01
N TRP A 336 7.81 13.74 -27.73
CA TRP A 336 6.46 13.85 -27.19
C TRP A 336 6.36 15.06 -26.26
N LEU A 337 5.18 15.70 -26.26
CA LEU A 337 4.88 16.81 -25.36
C LEU A 337 4.29 16.26 -24.05
N TYR A 338 4.86 16.71 -22.94
CA TYR A 338 4.39 16.39 -21.60
C TYR A 338 3.80 17.63 -20.94
N GLU A 339 2.62 17.45 -20.38
CA GLU A 339 2.06 18.31 -19.36
C GLU A 339 2.68 17.89 -18.02
N VAL A 340 3.47 18.79 -17.43
CA VAL A 340 4.23 18.54 -16.21
C VAL A 340 3.80 19.53 -15.14
N GLY A 341 3.32 19.01 -14.02
CA GLY A 341 2.79 19.85 -12.95
C GLY A 341 1.33 20.28 -13.18
N GLY A 342 0.78 20.94 -12.16
CA GLY A 342 -0.66 20.82 -11.87
C GLY A 342 -1.00 19.43 -11.34
N TYR A 343 -2.26 19.20 -10.97
CA TYR A 343 -2.71 18.07 -10.13
C TYR A 343 -2.50 16.64 -10.69
N ILE A 344 -1.74 16.47 -11.78
CA ILE A 344 -1.58 15.24 -12.54
C ILE A 344 -0.13 14.71 -12.62
N GLY A 345 0.86 15.47 -12.12
CA GLY A 345 2.26 15.05 -12.15
C GLY A 345 2.87 15.10 -13.56
N TRP A 346 2.85 13.99 -14.30
CA TRP A 346 3.35 13.91 -15.68
C TRP A 346 2.31 13.23 -16.56
N ARG A 347 1.90 13.90 -17.64
CA ARG A 347 0.99 13.35 -18.63
C ARG A 347 1.54 13.57 -20.03
N GLN A 348 1.69 12.48 -20.78
CA GLN A 348 2.01 12.54 -22.20
C GLN A 348 0.76 12.96 -22.98
N LEU A 349 0.92 13.93 -23.89
CA LEU A 349 -0.15 14.33 -24.79
C LEU A 349 0.04 13.72 -26.18
N GLU A 350 -1.07 13.33 -26.81
CA GLU A 350 -1.08 12.97 -28.21
C GLU A 350 -0.84 14.20 -29.09
N HIS A 351 -0.20 14.04 -30.25
CA HIS A 351 0.15 15.15 -31.14
C HIS A 351 -1.06 15.95 -31.65
N SER A 352 -2.23 15.31 -31.74
CA SER A 352 -3.52 15.94 -32.11
C SER A 352 -4.17 16.75 -30.98
N THR A 353 -3.66 16.65 -29.75
CA THR A 353 -4.29 17.26 -28.56
C THR A 353 -4.26 18.79 -28.65
N ASN A 354 -5.41 19.43 -28.42
CA ASN A 354 -5.50 20.88 -28.33
C ASN A 354 -4.93 21.38 -26.99
N VAL A 355 -3.70 21.90 -27.02
CA VAL A 355 -2.95 22.35 -25.85
C VAL A 355 -3.62 23.54 -25.16
N THR A 356 -4.36 24.37 -25.90
CA THR A 356 -5.07 25.51 -25.30
C THR A 356 -6.24 25.08 -24.42
N ALA A 357 -6.93 24.00 -24.80
CA ALA A 357 -7.98 23.40 -23.96
C ALA A 357 -7.38 22.75 -22.71
N VAL A 358 -6.28 21.99 -22.86
CA VAL A 358 -5.59 21.38 -21.72
C VAL A 358 -5.05 22.46 -20.76
N ARG A 359 -4.54 23.58 -21.28
CA ARG A 359 -4.09 24.71 -20.45
C ARG A 359 -5.23 25.42 -19.72
N ALA A 360 -6.43 25.46 -20.30
CA ALA A 360 -7.60 26.01 -19.61
C ALA A 360 -8.03 25.14 -18.43
N GLU A 361 -7.93 23.81 -18.57
CA GLU A 361 -8.19 22.85 -17.50
C GLU A 361 -7.08 22.83 -16.43
N ASN A 362 -5.84 23.12 -16.84
CA ASN A 362 -4.68 23.14 -15.95
C ASN A 362 -3.77 24.36 -16.21
N PRO A 363 -4.15 25.54 -15.69
CA PRO A 363 -3.44 26.79 -15.98
C PRO A 363 -2.05 26.89 -15.34
N VAL A 364 -1.72 25.99 -14.41
CA VAL A 364 -0.44 25.95 -13.67
C VAL A 364 0.51 24.88 -14.21
N ALA A 365 0.14 24.18 -15.30
CA ALA A 365 1.00 23.20 -15.95
C ALA A 365 2.21 23.84 -16.63
N GLU A 366 3.37 23.22 -16.46
CA GLU A 366 4.55 23.44 -17.27
C GLU A 366 4.55 22.48 -18.47
N TRP A 367 5.07 22.93 -19.61
CA TRP A 367 5.06 22.17 -20.86
C TRP A 367 6.48 21.74 -21.21
N VAL A 368 6.73 20.44 -21.30
CA VAL A 368 8.07 19.89 -21.51
C VAL A 368 8.06 18.93 -22.69
N VAL A 369 8.91 19.18 -23.69
CA VAL A 369 9.13 18.22 -24.79
C VAL A 369 10.24 17.25 -24.39
N ARG A 370 10.01 15.95 -24.54
CA ARG A 370 11.02 14.91 -24.26
C ARG A 370 11.19 13.93 -25.39
N CYS A 371 12.45 13.52 -25.57
CA CYS A 371 12.85 12.49 -26.52
C CYS A 371 12.84 11.10 -25.88
N HIS A 372 12.34 10.11 -26.61
CA HIS A 372 12.35 8.69 -26.27
C HIS A 372 13.21 7.93 -27.28
N HIS A 373 14.52 8.16 -27.26
CA HIS A 373 15.43 7.21 -27.89
C HIS A 373 15.54 5.99 -26.98
N ILE A 374 15.22 4.81 -27.51
CA ILE A 374 15.60 3.54 -26.88
C ILE A 374 17.13 3.47 -27.00
N ARG A 375 17.82 3.43 -25.86
CA ARG A 375 19.26 3.16 -25.82
C ARG A 375 19.52 1.67 -25.94
#